data_AF-A0A3M1FN08-F1
#
_entry.id   AF-A0A3M1FN08-F1
#
_cell.length_a   1.000
_cell.length_b   1.000
_cell.length_c   1.000
_cell.angle_alpha   90.00
_cell.angle_beta   90.00
_cell.angle_gamma   90.00
#
_symmetry.space_group_name_H-M   'P 1'
#
loop_
_entity.id
_entity.type
_entity.pdbx_description
1 polymer ?
#
loop_
_entity_poly.entity_id
_entity_poly.type
_entity_poly.pdbx_seq_one_letter_code
_entity_poly.pdbx_strand_id
1 'polypeptide(L)'
;MTQQDSDESHHRSKYYVITEDLEAVLQPWAQRHGFTLPTREFLNSLRKEMGRFLSNTLSRVHRCHVKVLTIPYTNLYLKAKNRIKALNVDYPKLSLDPIYFPYADFFLQMCRSIVYNGNPQAAYKTILTQGSGFLPLRFQAQNIAAAGARKVVVLDDGYWSGETRQAVVRLLHKAGISIVKYCVGIKINKKRNPSDNIHVLCKEIDQPIDWVCERDFFPGVPLSGRSLIYKGKLTECGMAYLTIPSKPEMGNGKWASIGPGDLGEEESAAASEFFIRMTMRLFEEIERRSRKPVLWKHIGRKPFGIQGAKNDHYLALLESQMLKQCQIHAAPFS
;
A
#
# COMPACT_ATOMS: atom_id res chain seq x y z
N MET A 1 46.29 -29.09 16.97
CA MET A 1 44.86 -29.26 16.64
C MET A 1 44.09 -28.22 17.43
N THR A 2 43.85 -27.06 16.83
CA THR A 2 43.03 -25.98 17.40
C THR A 2 41.83 -25.82 16.49
N GLN A 3 40.65 -25.96 17.11
CA GLN A 3 39.33 -25.97 16.49
C GLN A 3 39.07 -24.67 15.70
N GLN A 4 38.92 -24.81 14.38
CA GLN A 4 38.08 -23.94 13.56
C GLN A 4 36.66 -24.52 13.59
N ASP A 5 35.80 -23.99 14.45
CA ASP A 5 34.37 -24.25 14.39
C ASP A 5 33.63 -23.06 14.98
N SER A 6 33.12 -22.19 14.10
CA SER A 6 31.86 -21.42 14.24
C SER A 6 31.87 -20.18 13.36
N ASP A 7 31.72 -20.35 12.04
CA ASP A 7 31.19 -19.24 11.23
C ASP A 7 30.34 -19.69 10.04
N GLU A 8 29.66 -20.83 10.17
CA GLU A 8 28.49 -21.11 9.33
C GLU A 8 27.29 -20.33 9.86
N SER A 9 27.38 -19.00 9.75
CA SER A 9 26.19 -18.16 9.78
C SER A 9 25.36 -18.53 8.55
N HIS A 10 24.44 -19.48 8.72
CA HIS A 10 23.42 -19.76 7.71
C HIS A 10 22.76 -18.42 7.33
N HIS A 11 23.10 -17.90 6.15
CA HIS A 11 22.51 -16.70 5.58
C HIS A 11 21.01 -16.96 5.34
N ARG A 12 20.20 -16.84 6.39
CA ARG A 12 18.75 -16.98 6.30
C ARG A 12 18.26 -15.91 5.34
N SER A 13 17.71 -16.35 4.21
CA SER A 13 17.06 -15.46 3.26
C SER A 13 15.97 -14.66 3.96
N LYS A 14 15.92 -13.36 3.70
CA LYS A 14 14.83 -12.49 4.21
C LYS A 14 13.72 -12.39 3.17
N TYR A 15 12.50 -12.16 3.63
CA TYR A 15 11.34 -11.98 2.77
C TYR A 15 10.90 -10.53 2.71
N TYR A 16 10.51 -10.10 1.51
CA TYR A 16 9.77 -8.85 1.28
C TYR A 16 8.43 -9.21 0.65
N VAL A 17 7.31 -8.82 1.26
CA VAL A 17 6.00 -9.34 0.88
C VAL A 17 5.24 -8.32 0.05
N ILE A 18 4.66 -8.76 -1.07
CA ILE A 18 3.80 -7.95 -1.92
C ILE A 18 2.45 -8.64 -2.12
N THR A 19 1.35 -7.95 -1.84
CA THR A 19 0.00 -8.40 -2.24
C THR A 19 -0.34 -7.86 -3.62
N GLU A 20 -0.62 -8.76 -4.58
CA GLU A 20 -0.83 -8.43 -5.99
C GLU A 20 -2.27 -7.95 -6.26
N ASP A 21 -2.57 -6.71 -5.92
CA ASP A 21 -3.91 -6.12 -5.97
C ASP A 21 -4.15 -5.10 -7.09
N LEU A 22 -3.16 -4.87 -7.96
CA LEU A 22 -3.23 -3.82 -8.98
C LEU A 22 -4.43 -3.99 -9.93
N GLU A 23 -4.67 -5.22 -10.42
CA GLU A 23 -5.79 -5.54 -11.30
C GLU A 23 -7.14 -5.28 -10.60
N ALA A 24 -7.28 -5.72 -9.35
CA ALA A 24 -8.51 -5.58 -8.57
C ALA A 24 -8.85 -4.10 -8.30
N VAL A 25 -7.84 -3.27 -8.14
CA VAL A 25 -7.98 -1.82 -7.91
C VAL A 25 -8.28 -1.06 -9.20
N LEU A 26 -7.63 -1.45 -10.30
CA LEU A 26 -7.82 -0.83 -11.60
C LEU A 26 -9.16 -1.18 -12.25
N GLN A 27 -9.72 -2.36 -11.98
CA GLN A 27 -10.94 -2.83 -12.63
C GLN A 27 -12.15 -1.89 -12.44
N PRO A 28 -12.53 -1.47 -11.21
CA PRO A 28 -13.64 -0.52 -11.02
C PRO A 28 -13.34 0.87 -11.62
N TRP A 29 -12.09 1.29 -11.58
CA TRP A 29 -11.65 2.56 -12.16
C TRP A 29 -11.80 2.56 -13.68
N ALA A 30 -11.32 1.50 -14.34
CA ALA A 30 -11.41 1.37 -15.79
C ALA A 30 -12.86 1.29 -16.25
N GLN A 31 -13.72 0.55 -15.54
CA GLN A 31 -15.16 0.53 -15.80
C GLN A 31 -15.80 1.92 -15.72
N ARG A 32 -15.52 2.67 -14.64
CA ARG A 32 -16.07 4.03 -14.44
C ARG A 32 -15.67 5.00 -15.54
N HIS A 33 -14.45 4.88 -16.05
CA HIS A 33 -13.90 5.80 -17.04
C HIS A 33 -13.93 5.23 -18.47
N GLY A 34 -14.50 4.05 -18.68
CA GLY A 34 -14.58 3.38 -19.99
C GLY A 34 -13.23 2.99 -20.59
N PHE A 35 -12.24 2.63 -19.76
CA PHE A 35 -10.95 2.12 -20.20
C PHE A 35 -10.95 0.58 -20.28
N THR A 36 -10.07 0.05 -21.12
CA THR A 36 -9.76 -1.37 -21.23
C THR A 36 -8.45 -1.64 -20.50
N LEU A 37 -8.45 -2.57 -19.55
CA LEU A 37 -7.23 -2.95 -18.84
C LEU A 37 -6.27 -3.77 -19.71
N PRO A 38 -4.96 -3.77 -19.37
CA PRO A 38 -4.00 -4.70 -19.94
C PRO A 38 -4.38 -6.16 -19.69
N THR A 39 -3.84 -7.08 -20.48
CA THR A 39 -4.05 -8.51 -20.20
C THR A 39 -3.29 -8.95 -18.96
N ARG A 40 -3.67 -10.11 -18.43
CA ARG A 40 -2.99 -10.74 -17.30
C ARG A 40 -1.52 -11.04 -17.61
N GLU A 41 -1.19 -11.40 -18.85
CA GLU A 41 0.20 -11.64 -19.28
C GLU A 41 1.04 -10.37 -19.15
N PHE A 42 0.49 -9.22 -19.56
CA PHE A 42 1.15 -7.92 -19.41
C PHE A 42 1.36 -7.57 -17.92
N LEU A 43 0.32 -7.69 -17.09
CA LEU A 43 0.42 -7.42 -15.65
C LEU A 43 1.43 -8.36 -14.96
N ASN A 44 1.44 -9.63 -15.33
CA ASN A 44 2.42 -10.60 -14.83
C ASN A 44 3.85 -10.27 -15.27
N SER A 45 4.04 -9.70 -16.46
CA SER A 45 5.34 -9.19 -16.90
C SER A 45 5.82 -8.05 -16.01
N LEU A 46 4.96 -7.05 -15.74
CA LEU A 46 5.27 -5.95 -14.81
C LEU A 46 5.63 -6.47 -13.42
N ARG A 47 4.87 -7.43 -12.88
CA ARG A 47 5.15 -8.07 -11.57
C ARG A 47 6.51 -8.74 -11.51
N LYS A 48 6.88 -9.49 -12.56
CA LYS A 48 8.19 -10.15 -12.65
C LYS A 48 9.33 -9.13 -12.69
N GLU A 49 9.14 -8.03 -13.40
CA GLU A 49 10.13 -6.94 -13.48
C GLU A 49 10.29 -6.22 -12.13
N MET A 50 9.18 -5.82 -11.52
CA MET A 50 9.15 -5.24 -10.18
C MET A 50 9.79 -6.15 -9.13
N GLY A 51 9.43 -7.44 -9.14
CA GLY A 51 9.97 -8.42 -8.20
C GLY A 51 11.49 -8.59 -8.32
N ARG A 52 12.02 -8.63 -9.55
CA ARG A 52 13.47 -8.65 -9.79
C ARG A 52 14.15 -7.37 -9.30
N PHE A 53 13.59 -6.21 -9.64
CA PHE A 53 14.13 -4.92 -9.21
C PHE A 53 14.19 -4.81 -7.68
N LEU A 54 13.08 -5.10 -7.00
CA LEU A 54 13.00 -5.06 -5.54
C LEU A 54 13.91 -6.08 -4.88
N SER A 55 13.96 -7.32 -5.38
CA SER A 55 14.86 -8.36 -4.86
C SER A 55 16.32 -7.90 -4.91
N ASN A 56 16.76 -7.36 -6.05
CA ASN A 56 18.13 -6.88 -6.23
C ASN A 56 18.43 -5.67 -5.32
N THR A 57 17.53 -4.69 -5.30
CA THR A 57 17.71 -3.46 -4.51
C THR A 57 17.72 -3.76 -3.01
N LEU A 58 16.76 -4.53 -2.50
CA LEU A 58 16.69 -4.90 -1.09
C LEU A 58 17.83 -5.83 -0.67
N SER A 59 18.32 -6.69 -1.58
CA SER A 59 19.48 -7.54 -1.27
C SER A 59 20.75 -6.73 -1.04
N ARG A 60 20.94 -5.65 -1.82
CA ARG A 60 22.05 -4.70 -1.63
C ARG A 60 21.90 -3.94 -0.31
N VAL A 61 20.73 -3.36 -0.05
CA VAL A 61 20.42 -2.62 1.19
C VAL A 61 20.66 -3.47 2.43
N HIS A 62 20.12 -4.69 2.44
CA HIS A 62 20.19 -5.55 3.62
C HIS A 62 21.44 -6.44 3.68
N ARG A 63 22.33 -6.34 2.69
CA ARG A 63 23.57 -7.14 2.55
C ARG A 63 23.31 -8.64 2.74
N CYS A 64 22.19 -9.12 2.21
CA CYS A 64 21.79 -10.52 2.27
C CYS A 64 20.83 -10.85 1.13
N HIS A 65 20.65 -12.12 0.77
CA HIS A 65 19.63 -12.48 -0.22
C HIS A 65 18.22 -12.15 0.29
N VAL A 66 17.52 -11.25 -0.42
CA VAL A 66 16.12 -10.89 -0.17
C VAL A 66 15.23 -11.47 -1.26
N LYS A 67 14.32 -12.35 -0.86
CA LYS A 67 13.30 -12.92 -1.74
C LYS A 67 12.02 -12.10 -1.67
N VAL A 68 11.53 -11.66 -2.82
CA VAL A 68 10.20 -11.07 -2.94
C VAL A 68 9.16 -12.19 -2.96
N LEU A 69 8.32 -12.25 -1.93
CA LEU A 69 7.20 -13.16 -1.82
C LEU A 69 5.93 -12.44 -2.28
N THR A 70 5.35 -12.89 -3.40
CA THR A 70 4.07 -12.35 -3.84
C THR A 70 2.90 -13.19 -3.34
N ILE A 71 1.80 -12.51 -3.02
CA ILE A 71 0.53 -13.10 -2.60
C ILE A 71 -0.53 -12.64 -3.60
N PRO A 72 -0.99 -13.53 -4.49
CA PRO A 72 -2.05 -13.20 -5.43
C PRO A 72 -3.30 -12.69 -4.72
N TYR A 73 -3.89 -11.59 -5.19
CA TYR A 73 -5.15 -11.07 -4.63
C TYR A 73 -6.24 -12.15 -4.55
N THR A 74 -6.36 -12.98 -5.59
CA THR A 74 -7.33 -14.08 -5.64
C THR A 74 -7.15 -15.09 -4.51
N ASN A 75 -5.90 -15.36 -4.11
CA ASN A 75 -5.62 -16.23 -2.98
C ASN A 75 -6.09 -15.62 -1.66
N LEU A 76 -5.83 -14.33 -1.43
CA LEU A 76 -6.27 -13.64 -0.21
C LEU A 76 -7.81 -13.58 -0.18
N TYR A 77 -8.44 -13.11 -1.26
CA TYR A 77 -9.88 -12.98 -1.39
C TYR A 77 -10.63 -14.32 -1.24
N LEU A 78 -10.26 -15.35 -2.01
CA LEU A 78 -10.99 -16.63 -2.01
C LEU A 78 -10.78 -17.39 -0.69
N LYS A 79 -9.55 -17.43 -0.17
CA LYS A 79 -9.28 -18.09 1.13
C LYS A 79 -10.01 -17.38 2.25
N ALA A 80 -9.98 -16.04 2.27
CA ALA A 80 -10.71 -15.26 3.24
C ALA A 80 -12.21 -15.51 3.20
N LYS A 81 -12.81 -15.45 2.01
CA LYS A 81 -14.25 -15.69 1.82
C LYS A 81 -14.66 -17.08 2.31
N ASN A 82 -13.91 -18.12 1.95
CA ASN A 82 -14.20 -19.48 2.36
C ASN A 82 -14.00 -19.68 3.87
N ARG A 83 -12.94 -19.09 4.45
CA ARG A 83 -12.66 -19.21 5.88
C ARG A 83 -13.68 -18.46 6.73
N ILE A 84 -14.13 -17.28 6.32
CA ILE A 84 -15.19 -16.53 7.00
C ILE A 84 -16.51 -17.31 6.99
N LYS A 85 -16.87 -17.93 5.85
CA LYS A 85 -18.04 -18.82 5.79
C LYS A 85 -17.91 -19.99 6.77
N ALA A 86 -16.73 -20.63 6.82
CA ALA A 86 -16.47 -21.75 7.71
C ALA A 86 -16.46 -21.39 9.21
N LEU A 87 -16.24 -20.12 9.57
CA LEU A 87 -16.32 -19.67 10.96
C LEU A 87 -17.76 -19.64 11.50
N ASN A 88 -18.77 -19.82 10.64
CA ASN A 88 -20.20 -19.84 10.96
C ASN A 88 -20.63 -18.70 11.90
N VAL A 89 -20.24 -17.47 11.55
CA VAL A 89 -20.47 -16.29 12.41
C VAL A 89 -21.67 -15.51 11.90
N ASP A 90 -22.73 -15.47 12.72
CA ASP A 90 -23.99 -14.80 12.40
C ASP A 90 -24.03 -13.33 12.84
N TYR A 91 -22.91 -12.63 12.67
CA TYR A 91 -22.81 -11.20 12.98
C TYR A 91 -22.46 -10.39 11.72
N PRO A 92 -22.92 -9.13 11.62
CA PRO A 92 -22.53 -8.25 10.54
C PRO A 92 -21.01 -8.11 10.42
N LYS A 93 -20.53 -8.13 9.18
CA LYS A 93 -19.12 -8.03 8.82
C LYS A 93 -18.79 -6.58 8.53
N LEU A 94 -17.75 -6.07 9.18
CA LEU A 94 -17.20 -4.74 8.97
C LEU A 94 -15.83 -4.88 8.30
N SER A 95 -15.72 -4.46 7.04
CA SER A 95 -14.44 -4.42 6.34
C SER A 95 -13.68 -3.13 6.60
N LEU A 96 -12.37 -3.25 6.85
CA LEU A 96 -11.43 -2.13 6.92
C LEU A 96 -10.77 -1.84 5.57
N ASP A 97 -10.77 -2.80 4.64
CA ASP A 97 -10.32 -2.63 3.26
C ASP A 97 -11.35 -3.27 2.28
N PRO A 98 -12.15 -2.45 1.57
CA PRO A 98 -13.18 -2.94 0.67
C PRO A 98 -12.62 -3.71 -0.54
N ILE A 99 -11.33 -3.57 -0.87
CA ILE A 99 -10.72 -4.29 -1.99
C ILE A 99 -10.72 -5.78 -1.67
N TYR A 100 -10.30 -6.17 -0.46
CA TYR A 100 -10.12 -7.56 -0.08
C TYR A 100 -11.40 -8.22 0.46
N PHE A 101 -12.33 -7.42 0.99
CA PHE A 101 -13.59 -7.91 1.54
C PHE A 101 -14.80 -7.12 1.00
N PRO A 102 -15.06 -7.15 -0.33
CA PRO A 102 -16.14 -6.39 -0.95
C PRO A 102 -17.55 -6.90 -0.60
N TYR A 103 -17.65 -8.04 0.09
CA TYR A 103 -18.89 -8.69 0.51
C TYR A 103 -19.25 -8.42 1.98
N ALA A 104 -18.58 -7.49 2.63
CA ALA A 104 -18.90 -7.09 4.00
C ALA A 104 -20.22 -6.28 4.04
N ASP A 105 -20.90 -6.34 5.19
CA ASP A 105 -22.16 -5.63 5.42
C ASP A 105 -21.93 -4.13 5.64
N PHE A 106 -20.79 -3.80 6.24
CA PHE A 106 -20.36 -2.43 6.53
C PHE A 106 -18.91 -2.23 6.11
N PHE A 107 -18.53 -0.95 5.90
CA PHE A 107 -17.17 -0.55 5.56
C PHE A 107 -16.72 0.60 6.44
N LEU A 108 -15.52 0.49 7.00
CA LEU A 108 -14.82 1.58 7.66
C LEU A 108 -13.65 2.01 6.78
N GLN A 109 -13.87 3.07 6.00
CA GLN A 109 -12.95 3.56 4.98
C GLN A 109 -11.82 4.35 5.65
N MET A 110 -10.81 3.61 6.10
CA MET A 110 -9.65 4.14 6.79
C MET A 110 -8.37 3.97 5.99
N CYS A 111 -7.40 4.84 6.25
CA CYS A 111 -6.07 4.76 5.68
C CYS A 111 -5.04 5.32 6.65
N ARG A 112 -3.79 4.95 6.45
CA ARG A 112 -2.67 5.65 7.08
C ARG A 112 -2.37 6.90 6.28
N SER A 113 -2.32 8.03 6.97
CA SER A 113 -1.93 9.32 6.40
C SER A 113 -0.58 9.77 6.90
N ILE A 114 0.15 10.42 6.01
CA ILE A 114 1.35 11.18 6.26
C ILE A 114 0.95 12.63 6.55
N VAL A 115 1.34 13.16 7.71
CA VAL A 115 1.17 14.58 8.04
C VAL A 115 2.41 15.34 7.60
N TYR A 116 2.21 16.33 6.73
CA TYR A 116 3.25 17.21 6.21
C TYR A 116 2.87 18.67 6.44
N ASN A 117 3.70 19.39 7.19
CA ASN A 117 3.46 20.80 7.52
C ASN A 117 4.14 21.78 6.57
N GLY A 118 4.79 21.30 5.51
CA GLY A 118 5.55 22.13 4.57
C GLY A 118 7.01 22.35 4.97
N ASN A 119 7.43 21.94 6.17
CA ASN A 119 8.84 21.90 6.54
C ASN A 119 9.47 20.62 5.99
N PRO A 120 10.41 20.68 5.03
CA PRO A 120 11.10 19.50 4.53
C PRO A 120 11.85 18.77 5.64
N GLN A 121 12.44 19.46 6.62
CA GLN A 121 13.26 18.85 7.67
C GLN A 121 12.46 18.20 8.81
N ALA A 122 11.14 18.38 8.84
CA ALA A 122 10.32 17.80 9.90
C ALA A 122 10.04 16.31 9.62
N ALA A 123 10.31 15.46 10.61
CA ALA A 123 9.93 14.06 10.55
C ALA A 123 8.41 13.92 10.30
N TYR A 124 8.05 13.08 9.35
CA TYR A 124 6.66 12.88 8.99
C TYR A 124 5.97 12.01 10.03
N LYS A 125 4.84 12.50 10.55
CA LYS A 125 4.00 11.72 11.46
C LYS A 125 3.00 10.89 10.65
N THR A 126 2.94 9.59 10.93
CA THR A 126 1.87 8.73 10.40
C THR A 126 0.70 8.70 11.37
N ILE A 127 -0.54 8.92 10.87
CA ILE A 127 -1.76 8.80 11.67
C ILE A 127 -2.82 7.99 10.91
N LEU A 128 -3.72 7.35 11.65
CA LEU A 128 -4.89 6.68 11.07
C LEU A 128 -6.02 7.70 10.89
N THR A 129 -6.61 7.76 9.70
CA THR A 129 -7.67 8.72 9.35
C THR A 129 -8.59 8.14 8.27
N GLN A 130 -9.65 8.85 7.91
CA GLN A 130 -10.49 8.50 6.76
C GLN A 130 -9.73 8.60 5.43
N GLY A 131 -10.15 7.81 4.45
CA GLY A 131 -9.74 8.03 3.05
C GLY A 131 -10.25 9.36 2.50
N SER A 132 -9.60 9.89 1.46
CA SER A 132 -10.10 11.09 0.75
C SER A 132 -11.50 10.84 0.20
N GLY A 133 -12.41 11.81 0.35
CA GLY A 133 -13.79 11.72 -0.08
C GLY A 133 -14.73 10.95 0.86
N PHE A 134 -14.23 10.44 2.00
CA PHE A 134 -15.05 9.75 2.99
C PHE A 134 -15.29 10.62 4.23
N LEU A 135 -16.39 10.31 4.94
CA LEU A 135 -16.72 10.96 6.21
C LEU A 135 -15.62 10.69 7.26
N PRO A 136 -15.41 11.59 8.24
CA PRO A 136 -14.54 11.31 9.37
C PRO A 136 -14.89 9.97 10.04
N LEU A 137 -13.87 9.21 10.48
CA LEU A 137 -14.03 7.85 11.01
C LEU A 137 -15.08 7.75 12.13
N ARG A 138 -15.20 8.78 12.97
CA ARG A 138 -16.24 8.87 14.01
C ARG A 138 -17.65 8.78 13.43
N PHE A 139 -17.93 9.54 12.37
CA PHE A 139 -19.26 9.54 11.74
C PHE A 139 -19.52 8.24 10.99
N GLN A 140 -18.50 7.64 10.36
CA GLN A 140 -18.64 6.31 9.77
C GLN A 140 -19.06 5.27 10.82
N ALA A 141 -18.41 5.24 11.97
CA ALA A 141 -18.75 4.34 13.07
C ALA A 141 -20.15 4.61 13.65
N GLN A 142 -20.55 5.89 13.79
CA GLN A 142 -21.89 6.27 14.22
C GLN A 142 -22.96 5.84 13.21
N ASN A 143 -22.71 5.95 11.91
CA ASN A 143 -23.64 5.49 10.88
C ASN A 143 -23.82 3.97 10.93
N ILE A 144 -22.75 3.22 11.17
CA ILE A 144 -22.82 1.76 11.36
C ILE A 144 -23.68 1.42 12.59
N ALA A 145 -23.50 2.15 13.70
CA ALA A 145 -24.32 1.96 14.89
C ALA A 145 -25.79 2.36 14.66
N ALA A 146 -26.05 3.45 13.93
CA ALA A 146 -27.40 3.91 13.59
C ALA A 146 -28.13 2.90 12.70
N ALA A 147 -27.41 2.16 11.86
CA ALA A 147 -27.93 1.04 11.07
C ALA A 147 -28.26 -0.22 11.90
N GLY A 148 -28.18 -0.15 13.24
CA GLY A 148 -28.55 -1.23 14.15
C GLY A 148 -27.40 -2.16 14.55
N ALA A 149 -26.19 -1.98 14.03
CA ALA A 149 -25.05 -2.80 14.44
C ALA A 149 -24.68 -2.52 15.91
N ARG A 150 -24.61 -3.58 16.71
CA ARG A 150 -24.11 -3.55 18.11
C ARG A 150 -22.94 -4.51 18.33
N LYS A 151 -22.84 -5.53 17.49
CA LYS A 151 -21.80 -6.55 17.49
C LYS A 151 -21.37 -6.79 16.05
N VAL A 152 -20.07 -6.85 15.79
CA VAL A 152 -19.52 -7.05 14.43
C VAL A 152 -18.35 -8.03 14.41
N VAL A 153 -18.14 -8.63 13.24
CA VAL A 153 -16.86 -9.26 12.85
C VAL A 153 -16.06 -8.26 12.04
N VAL A 154 -14.86 -7.92 12.51
CA VAL A 154 -13.98 -7.02 11.75
C VAL A 154 -13.12 -7.84 10.80
N LEU A 155 -13.02 -7.37 9.55
CA LEU A 155 -12.20 -7.95 8.49
C LEU A 155 -11.12 -6.94 8.08
N ASP A 156 -9.86 -7.32 8.24
CA ASP A 156 -8.68 -6.51 7.91
C ASP A 156 -7.82 -7.22 6.85
N ASP A 157 -7.13 -6.49 5.99
CA ASP A 157 -6.26 -7.09 4.97
C ASP A 157 -5.04 -7.75 5.63
N GLY A 158 -4.56 -7.18 6.74
CA GLY A 158 -3.58 -7.84 7.57
C GLY A 158 -3.25 -7.19 8.90
N TYR A 159 -2.40 -7.90 9.65
CA TYR A 159 -1.99 -7.58 11.01
C TYR A 159 -0.48 -7.43 11.11
N TRP A 160 -0.01 -6.23 11.48
CA TRP A 160 1.41 -5.93 11.67
C TRP A 160 1.81 -5.71 13.13
N SER A 161 1.54 -4.51 13.67
CA SER A 161 1.87 -4.12 15.05
C SER A 161 0.67 -4.14 16.00
N GLY A 162 -0.55 -4.23 15.46
CA GLY A 162 -1.80 -4.12 16.22
C GLY A 162 -2.30 -2.71 16.47
N GLU A 163 -1.57 -1.67 16.10
CA GLU A 163 -1.99 -0.27 16.26
C GLU A 163 -3.33 0.04 15.59
N THR A 164 -3.51 -0.41 14.33
CA THR A 164 -4.78 -0.28 13.60
C THR A 164 -5.92 -0.95 14.37
N ARG A 165 -5.72 -2.20 14.79
CA ARG A 165 -6.72 -2.95 15.58
C ARG A 165 -7.11 -2.19 16.85
N GLN A 166 -6.14 -1.72 17.63
CA GLN A 166 -6.43 -0.99 18.86
C GLN A 166 -7.21 0.30 18.59
N ALA A 167 -6.87 1.03 17.52
CA ALA A 167 -7.60 2.21 17.12
C ALA A 167 -9.04 1.89 16.70
N VAL A 168 -9.25 0.83 15.93
CA VAL A 168 -10.58 0.35 15.51
C VAL A 168 -11.42 -0.10 16.72
N VAL A 169 -10.84 -0.88 17.63
CA VAL A 169 -11.51 -1.30 18.88
C VAL A 169 -12.01 -0.08 19.66
N ARG A 170 -11.14 0.91 19.89
CA ARG A 170 -11.53 2.15 20.61
C ARG A 170 -12.60 2.95 19.88
N LEU A 171 -12.48 3.05 18.56
CA LEU A 171 -13.43 3.79 17.72
C LEU A 171 -14.83 3.15 17.78
N LEU A 172 -14.92 1.84 17.56
CA LEU A 172 -16.18 1.11 17.55
C LEU A 172 -16.82 1.05 18.94
N HIS A 173 -16.00 0.85 19.99
CA HIS A 173 -16.49 0.87 21.36
C HIS A 173 -17.13 2.22 21.73
N LYS A 174 -16.52 3.34 21.32
CA LYS A 174 -17.11 4.69 21.51
C LYS A 174 -18.42 4.89 20.75
N ALA A 175 -18.67 4.13 19.70
CA ALA A 175 -19.93 4.13 18.96
C ALA A 175 -20.94 3.08 19.50
N GLY A 176 -20.63 2.38 20.60
CA GLY A 176 -21.49 1.34 21.16
C GLY A 176 -21.49 0.03 20.37
N ILE A 177 -20.41 -0.24 19.62
CA ILE A 177 -20.23 -1.46 18.82
C ILE A 177 -19.12 -2.32 19.43
N SER A 178 -19.45 -3.57 19.74
CA SER A 178 -18.49 -4.58 20.23
C SER A 178 -17.95 -5.44 19.08
N ILE A 179 -16.66 -5.76 19.13
CA ILE A 179 -16.02 -6.67 18.17
C ILE A 179 -16.11 -8.10 18.71
N VAL A 180 -16.83 -8.97 18.02
CA VAL A 180 -16.98 -10.39 18.39
C VAL A 180 -15.75 -11.18 17.94
N LYS A 181 -15.28 -10.92 16.72
CA LYS A 181 -14.07 -11.53 16.14
C LYS A 181 -13.32 -10.50 15.32
N TYR A 182 -11.99 -10.57 15.37
CA TYR A 182 -11.11 -9.80 14.50
C TYR A 182 -10.40 -10.77 13.56
N CYS A 183 -10.73 -10.70 12.29
CA CYS A 183 -10.22 -11.58 11.25
C CYS A 183 -9.29 -10.81 10.33
N VAL A 184 -8.14 -11.38 10.00
CA VAL A 184 -7.15 -10.73 9.13
C VAL A 184 -6.75 -11.63 7.98
N GLY A 185 -6.56 -11.06 6.79
CA GLY A 185 -6.04 -11.80 5.63
C GLY A 185 -4.66 -12.38 5.93
N ILE A 186 -3.71 -11.49 6.20
CA ILE A 186 -2.31 -11.83 6.48
C ILE A 186 -1.95 -11.44 7.92
N LYS A 187 -1.21 -12.29 8.64
CA LYS A 187 -0.65 -11.95 9.96
C LYS A 187 0.87 -11.99 9.91
N ILE A 188 1.51 -10.94 10.38
CA ILE A 188 2.96 -10.82 10.44
C ILE A 188 3.42 -11.11 11.87
N ASN A 189 4.19 -12.18 12.02
CA ASN A 189 4.71 -12.62 13.31
C ASN A 189 6.05 -11.91 13.59
N LYS A 190 5.98 -10.65 14.04
CA LYS A 190 7.13 -9.97 14.68
C LYS A 190 7.14 -10.35 16.15
N LYS A 191 8.23 -10.97 16.63
CA LYS A 191 8.53 -11.37 18.03
C LYS A 191 7.29 -11.73 18.87
N ARG A 192 7.05 -13.04 19.09
CA ARG A 192 5.95 -13.63 19.91
C ARG A 192 5.17 -12.59 20.73
N ASN A 193 4.11 -12.02 20.14
CA ASN A 193 3.00 -11.43 20.88
C ASN A 193 1.91 -12.52 20.94
N PRO A 194 1.94 -13.41 21.93
CA PRO A 194 1.11 -14.63 21.95
C PRO A 194 -0.37 -14.37 22.29
N SER A 195 -0.79 -13.14 22.58
CA SER A 195 -2.05 -12.88 23.28
C SER A 195 -3.18 -12.23 22.46
N ASP A 196 -2.97 -11.93 21.18
CA ASP A 196 -4.05 -11.34 20.38
C ASP A 196 -4.93 -12.43 19.76
N ASN A 197 -6.18 -12.53 20.26
CA ASN A 197 -7.23 -13.38 19.70
C ASN A 197 -7.64 -12.89 18.29
N ILE A 198 -6.81 -13.23 17.30
CA ILE A 198 -6.94 -12.84 15.90
C ILE A 198 -7.10 -14.10 15.05
N HIS A 199 -8.13 -14.11 14.21
CA HIS A 199 -8.36 -15.19 13.26
C HIS A 199 -7.65 -14.89 11.95
N VAL A 200 -6.60 -15.65 11.64
CA VAL A 200 -5.89 -15.54 10.36
C VAL A 200 -6.66 -16.30 9.28
N LEU A 201 -6.94 -15.62 8.18
CA LEU A 201 -7.80 -16.10 7.11
C LEU A 201 -7.02 -16.71 5.94
N CYS A 202 -5.81 -16.21 5.66
CA CYS A 202 -5.02 -16.65 4.51
C CYS A 202 -3.63 -17.14 4.90
N LYS A 203 -2.79 -16.31 5.52
CA LYS A 203 -1.37 -16.66 5.73
C LYS A 203 -0.75 -15.97 6.93
N GLU A 204 0.07 -16.71 7.67
CA GLU A 204 1.04 -16.15 8.61
C GLU A 204 2.41 -16.03 7.95
N ILE A 205 3.12 -14.93 8.22
CA ILE A 205 4.46 -14.68 7.68
C ILE A 205 5.38 -14.29 8.82
N ASP A 206 6.45 -15.06 8.98
CA ASP A 206 7.41 -14.85 10.04
C ASP A 206 8.47 -13.83 9.62
N GLN A 207 8.51 -12.72 10.37
CA GLN A 207 9.57 -11.71 10.32
C GLN A 207 9.97 -11.24 8.90
N PRO A 208 9.04 -10.85 8.01
CA PRO A 208 9.42 -10.21 6.77
C PRO A 208 10.04 -8.83 7.05
N ILE A 209 10.84 -8.35 6.09
CA ILE A 209 11.37 -6.98 6.05
C ILE A 209 10.19 -6.01 6.08
N ASP A 210 9.30 -6.14 5.10
CA ASP A 210 8.06 -5.37 4.97
C ASP A 210 6.94 -6.18 4.32
N TRP A 211 5.73 -5.65 4.38
CA TRP A 211 4.59 -6.04 3.58
C TRP A 211 3.90 -4.81 2.99
N VAL A 212 3.80 -4.78 1.67
CA VAL A 212 3.21 -3.68 0.92
C VAL A 212 2.19 -4.18 -0.11
N CYS A 213 1.27 -3.30 -0.49
CA CYS A 213 0.34 -3.54 -1.59
C CYS A 213 1.02 -3.20 -2.94
N GLU A 214 0.78 -4.01 -3.98
CA GLU A 214 1.32 -3.79 -5.32
C GLU A 214 0.99 -2.38 -5.85
N ARG A 215 -0.27 -1.94 -5.68
CA ARG A 215 -0.74 -0.62 -6.12
C ARG A 215 0.08 0.57 -5.61
N ASP A 216 0.76 0.43 -4.47
CA ASP A 216 1.48 1.56 -3.85
C ASP A 216 2.78 1.92 -4.62
N PHE A 217 3.24 1.04 -5.52
CA PHE A 217 4.36 1.28 -6.43
C PHE A 217 3.97 2.00 -7.73
N PHE A 218 2.67 2.25 -7.95
CA PHE A 218 2.17 2.83 -9.20
C PHE A 218 1.45 4.18 -8.95
N PRO A 219 2.18 5.31 -8.97
CA PRO A 219 1.58 6.64 -8.85
C PRO A 219 0.39 6.85 -9.79
N GLY A 220 -0.71 7.40 -9.27
CA GLY A 220 -1.91 7.68 -10.06
C GLY A 220 -2.92 6.55 -10.10
N VAL A 221 -2.52 5.32 -9.76
CA VAL A 221 -3.46 4.21 -9.56
C VAL A 221 -4.38 4.53 -8.38
N PRO A 222 -5.68 4.22 -8.43
CA PRO A 222 -6.58 4.42 -7.31
C PRO A 222 -6.02 3.81 -6.03
N LEU A 223 -6.24 4.47 -4.88
CA LEU A 223 -5.82 3.96 -3.57
C LEU A 223 -4.30 3.69 -3.43
N SER A 224 -3.46 4.18 -4.36
CA SER A 224 -2.01 4.09 -4.28
C SER A 224 -1.42 5.00 -3.20
N GLY A 225 -0.53 4.45 -2.39
CA GLY A 225 0.28 5.18 -1.43
C GLY A 225 -0.49 5.70 -0.22
N ARG A 226 0.23 6.31 0.73
CA ARG A 226 -0.38 6.88 1.94
C ARG A 226 -1.10 8.19 1.63
N SER A 227 -2.16 8.49 2.37
CA SER A 227 -2.89 9.75 2.15
C SER A 227 -2.08 10.92 2.71
N LEU A 228 -2.19 12.10 2.10
CA LEU A 228 -1.45 13.27 2.58
C LEU A 228 -2.37 14.21 3.35
N ILE A 229 -1.96 14.55 4.57
CA ILE A 229 -2.50 15.68 5.33
C ILE A 229 -1.52 16.84 5.20
N TYR A 230 -1.90 17.86 4.46
CA TYR A 230 -1.09 19.06 4.24
C TYR A 230 -1.66 20.23 5.04
N LYS A 231 -0.86 20.82 5.92
CA LYS A 231 -1.26 21.95 6.78
C LYS A 231 -2.61 21.70 7.48
N GLY A 232 -2.75 20.50 8.07
CA GLY A 232 -3.95 20.08 8.81
C GLY A 232 -5.15 19.65 7.96
N LYS A 233 -5.06 19.66 6.62
CA LYS A 233 -6.15 19.25 5.72
C LYS A 233 -5.82 17.97 4.97
N LEU A 234 -6.74 17.01 4.99
CA LEU A 234 -6.65 15.81 4.14
C LEU A 234 -6.77 16.22 2.68
N THR A 235 -5.84 15.77 1.85
CA THR A 235 -5.80 16.06 0.42
C THR A 235 -6.22 14.85 -0.41
N GLU A 236 -6.50 15.06 -1.70
CA GLU A 236 -6.71 14.00 -2.68
C GLU A 236 -5.40 13.31 -3.11
N CYS A 237 -4.25 13.77 -2.61
CA CYS A 237 -2.96 13.29 -3.05
C CYS A 237 -2.59 11.96 -2.38
N GLY A 238 -2.04 11.06 -3.19
CA GLY A 238 -1.35 9.86 -2.74
C GLY A 238 0.15 10.08 -2.68
N MET A 239 0.73 9.69 -1.56
CA MET A 239 2.17 9.52 -1.37
C MET A 239 2.51 8.07 -1.74
N ALA A 240 2.58 7.80 -3.05
CA ALA A 240 3.06 6.52 -3.58
C ALA A 240 4.49 6.24 -3.07
N TYR A 241 4.91 4.97 -3.04
CA TYR A 241 6.29 4.62 -2.72
C TYR A 241 7.21 5.09 -3.84
N LEU A 242 7.55 6.37 -3.81
CA LEU A 242 8.63 7.01 -4.56
C LEU A 242 9.58 7.71 -3.58
N THR A 243 10.86 7.56 -3.81
CA THR A 243 11.94 8.36 -3.23
C THR A 243 11.96 9.74 -3.91
N ILE A 244 11.47 10.78 -3.22
CA ILE A 244 11.52 12.15 -3.75
C ILE A 244 12.90 12.73 -3.38
N PRO A 245 13.81 13.01 -4.34
CA PRO A 245 15.22 13.31 -4.05
C PRO A 245 15.53 14.64 -3.32
N SER A 246 14.54 15.30 -2.72
CA SER A 246 14.69 16.57 -2.01
C SER A 246 13.83 16.68 -0.74
N LYS A 247 13.14 15.58 -0.37
CA LYS A 247 12.31 15.55 0.82
C LYS A 247 12.69 14.34 1.65
N PRO A 248 13.15 14.53 2.90
CA PRO A 248 13.46 13.41 3.76
C PRO A 248 12.17 12.61 3.98
N GLU A 249 12.29 11.30 4.02
CA GLU A 249 11.50 10.45 4.92
C GLU A 249 9.98 10.43 4.76
N MET A 250 9.44 9.60 3.86
CA MET A 250 8.04 9.18 4.00
C MET A 250 7.84 8.40 5.33
N GLY A 251 7.23 9.04 6.33
CA GLY A 251 6.72 8.46 7.58
C GLY A 251 7.56 7.35 8.23
N ASN A 252 8.29 7.70 9.30
CA ASN A 252 9.32 6.90 10.02
C ASN A 252 10.65 6.72 9.27
N GLY A 253 10.99 7.61 8.34
CA GLY A 253 12.28 7.54 7.65
C GLY A 253 12.30 6.67 6.40
N LYS A 254 11.37 5.72 6.25
CA LYS A 254 11.56 4.58 5.33
C LYS A 254 10.59 4.54 4.15
N TRP A 255 11.13 4.57 2.93
CA TRP A 255 10.48 4.19 1.69
C TRP A 255 10.35 2.66 1.62
N ALA A 256 9.15 2.10 1.80
CA ALA A 256 8.94 0.66 1.64
C ALA A 256 9.98 -0.20 2.43
N SER A 257 10.27 0.23 3.67
CA SER A 257 11.34 -0.27 4.56
C SER A 257 12.80 0.01 4.20
N ILE A 258 13.06 0.85 3.20
CA ILE A 258 14.37 1.44 2.85
C ILE A 258 14.45 2.86 3.43
N GLY A 259 15.31 3.06 4.43
CA GLY A 259 15.55 4.34 5.09
C GLY A 259 16.52 5.28 4.36
N PRO A 260 16.72 6.49 4.89
CA PRO A 260 17.69 7.44 4.35
C PRO A 260 19.09 6.90 4.64
N GLY A 261 19.92 6.80 3.60
CA GLY A 261 21.26 6.20 3.69
C GLY A 261 21.30 4.68 3.53
N ASP A 262 20.14 4.00 3.44
CA ASP A 262 20.10 2.58 3.04
C ASP A 262 20.45 2.43 1.55
N LEU A 263 20.04 3.43 0.75
CA LEU A 263 20.42 3.62 -0.64
C LEU A 263 21.10 4.99 -0.77
N GLY A 264 22.12 5.09 -1.64
CA GLY A 264 22.65 6.38 -2.05
C GLY A 264 21.59 7.24 -2.75
N GLU A 265 21.85 8.54 -2.91
CA GLU A 265 20.92 9.46 -3.60
C GLU A 265 20.64 9.01 -5.04
N GLU A 266 21.69 8.62 -5.78
CA GLU A 266 21.57 8.11 -7.15
C GLU A 266 20.72 6.83 -7.23
N GLU A 267 20.93 5.87 -6.33
CA GLU A 267 20.17 4.62 -6.31
C GLU A 267 18.71 4.86 -5.92
N SER A 268 18.48 5.80 -5.01
CA SER A 268 17.14 6.25 -4.64
C SER A 268 16.45 6.88 -5.85
N ALA A 269 17.10 7.80 -6.57
CA ALA A 269 16.54 8.42 -7.78
C ALA A 269 16.25 7.36 -8.86
N ALA A 270 17.17 6.41 -9.09
CA ALA A 270 17.00 5.32 -10.04
C ALA A 270 15.80 4.42 -9.66
N ALA A 271 15.57 4.16 -8.37
CA ALA A 271 14.41 3.42 -7.92
C ALA A 271 13.09 4.15 -8.22
N SER A 272 13.02 5.46 -7.95
CA SER A 272 11.84 6.24 -8.33
C SER A 272 11.61 6.27 -9.83
N GLU A 273 12.66 6.50 -10.61
CA GLU A 273 12.58 6.48 -12.07
C GLU A 273 12.04 5.14 -12.58
N PHE A 274 12.51 4.02 -12.01
CA PHE A 274 12.00 2.69 -12.36
C PHE A 274 10.49 2.57 -12.15
N PHE A 275 9.97 2.98 -10.97
CA PHE A 275 8.52 2.91 -10.70
C PHE A 275 7.69 3.90 -11.51
N ILE A 276 8.23 5.09 -11.82
CA ILE A 276 7.58 6.04 -12.71
C ILE A 276 7.49 5.45 -14.13
N ARG A 277 8.57 4.86 -14.66
CA ARG A 277 8.58 4.21 -15.97
C ARG A 277 7.65 3.01 -16.03
N MET A 278 7.60 2.18 -14.97
CA MET A 278 6.62 1.09 -14.87
C MET A 278 5.18 1.62 -14.92
N THR A 279 4.92 2.74 -14.25
CA THR A 279 3.61 3.40 -14.24
C THR A 279 3.25 3.95 -15.62
N MET A 280 4.19 4.60 -16.30
CA MET A 280 4.00 5.07 -17.67
C MET A 280 3.63 3.91 -18.58
N ARG A 281 4.40 2.81 -18.56
CA ARG A 281 4.11 1.61 -19.36
C ARG A 281 2.73 1.03 -19.08
N LEU A 282 2.31 1.00 -17.82
CA LEU A 282 0.97 0.56 -17.44
C LEU A 282 -0.12 1.43 -18.08
N PHE A 283 -0.01 2.75 -17.97
CA PHE A 283 -1.01 3.67 -18.52
C PHE A 283 -0.94 3.77 -20.06
N GLU A 284 0.23 3.68 -20.68
CA GLU A 284 0.41 3.56 -22.13
C GLU A 284 -0.34 2.35 -22.70
N GLU A 285 -0.22 1.19 -22.05
CA GLU A 285 -0.93 -0.01 -22.48
C GLU A 285 -2.46 0.13 -22.31
N ILE A 286 -2.91 0.83 -21.27
CA ILE A 286 -4.32 1.19 -21.08
C ILE A 286 -4.79 2.11 -22.20
N GLU A 287 -4.04 3.18 -22.53
CA GLU A 287 -4.38 4.11 -23.62
C GLU A 287 -4.45 3.41 -24.97
N ARG A 288 -3.45 2.57 -25.27
CA ARG A 288 -3.36 1.80 -26.51
C ARG A 288 -4.56 0.87 -26.69
N ARG A 289 -4.92 0.12 -25.64
CA ARG A 289 -6.09 -0.79 -25.67
C ARG A 289 -7.42 -0.05 -25.71
N SER A 290 -7.48 1.11 -25.07
CA SER A 290 -8.70 1.92 -25.00
C SER A 290 -8.87 2.88 -26.18
N ARG A 291 -7.82 3.04 -27.00
CA ARG A 291 -7.74 4.01 -28.11
C ARG A 291 -8.10 5.44 -27.68
N LYS A 292 -7.72 5.82 -26.46
CA LYS A 292 -7.99 7.15 -25.91
C LYS A 292 -7.01 7.51 -24.80
N PRO A 293 -6.69 8.80 -24.62
CA PRO A 293 -5.73 9.24 -23.61
C PRO A 293 -6.29 9.16 -22.19
N VAL A 294 -5.40 8.92 -21.24
CA VAL A 294 -5.64 9.05 -19.81
C VAL A 294 -5.32 10.49 -19.42
N LEU A 295 -6.37 11.24 -19.14
CA LEU A 295 -6.30 12.64 -18.73
C LEU A 295 -6.17 12.76 -17.20
N TRP A 296 -5.67 13.89 -16.72
CA TRP A 296 -5.51 14.17 -15.30
C TRP A 296 -6.81 14.00 -14.50
N LYS A 297 -7.96 14.38 -15.05
CA LYS A 297 -9.27 14.18 -14.41
C LYS A 297 -9.64 12.70 -14.20
N HIS A 298 -9.00 11.78 -14.92
CA HIS A 298 -9.21 10.35 -14.76
C HIS A 298 -8.37 9.76 -13.63
N ILE A 299 -7.38 10.49 -13.10
CA ILE A 299 -6.46 9.96 -12.10
C ILE A 299 -7.16 9.85 -10.76
N GLY A 300 -7.41 8.60 -10.34
CA GLY A 300 -8.18 8.29 -9.13
C GLY A 300 -7.50 8.78 -7.86
N ARG A 301 -6.17 8.92 -7.88
CA ARG A 301 -5.38 9.43 -6.76
C ARG A 301 -4.16 10.19 -7.26
N LYS A 302 -4.19 11.52 -7.14
CA LYS A 302 -3.17 12.40 -7.72
C LYS A 302 -1.82 12.16 -7.04
N PRO A 303 -0.72 11.92 -7.79
CA PRO A 303 0.60 11.85 -7.18
C PRO A 303 0.97 13.18 -6.53
N PHE A 304 1.54 13.13 -5.33
CA PHE A 304 2.06 14.34 -4.70
C PHE A 304 3.18 14.97 -5.55
N GLY A 305 3.18 16.30 -5.62
CA GLY A 305 4.19 17.05 -6.38
C GLY A 305 3.88 17.21 -7.88
N ILE A 306 2.82 16.57 -8.40
CA ILE A 306 2.34 16.83 -9.76
C ILE A 306 1.15 17.78 -9.72
N GLN A 307 1.18 18.79 -10.57
CA GLN A 307 0.04 19.65 -10.84
C GLN A 307 -0.37 19.53 -12.31
N GLY A 308 -1.67 19.51 -12.57
CA GLY A 308 -2.23 19.45 -13.91
C GLY A 308 -3.64 20.01 -13.96
N ALA A 309 -4.03 20.53 -15.12
CA ALA A 309 -5.39 20.87 -15.45
C ALA A 309 -6.17 19.61 -15.86
N LYS A 310 -7.52 19.69 -15.81
CA LYS A 310 -8.39 18.51 -16.00
C LYS A 310 -8.15 17.74 -17.31
N ASN A 311 -7.79 18.44 -18.37
CA ASN A 311 -7.62 17.88 -19.71
C ASN A 311 -6.16 17.62 -20.08
N ASP A 312 -5.23 17.80 -19.15
CA ASP A 312 -3.83 17.49 -19.40
C ASP A 312 -3.64 15.98 -19.54
N HIS A 313 -2.77 15.57 -20.45
CA HIS A 313 -2.39 14.17 -20.65
C HIS A 313 -1.53 13.71 -19.47
N TYR A 314 -1.96 12.66 -18.76
CA TYR A 314 -1.30 12.24 -17.53
C TYR A 314 0.13 11.75 -17.75
N LEU A 315 0.38 11.01 -18.84
CA LEU A 315 1.72 10.52 -19.16
C LEU A 315 2.71 11.67 -19.38
N ALA A 316 2.29 12.71 -20.11
CA ALA A 316 3.09 13.92 -20.30
C ALA A 316 3.40 14.63 -18.97
N LEU A 317 2.45 14.65 -18.02
CA LEU A 317 2.69 15.22 -16.68
C LEU A 317 3.68 14.38 -15.87
N LEU A 318 3.55 13.05 -15.88
CA LEU A 318 4.48 12.13 -15.21
C LEU A 318 5.91 12.30 -15.73
N GLU A 319 6.07 12.29 -17.05
CA GLU A 319 7.37 12.44 -17.70
C GLU A 319 7.99 13.81 -17.40
N SER A 320 7.23 14.90 -17.60
CA SER A 320 7.77 16.25 -17.46
C SER A 320 8.05 16.66 -16.02
N GLN A 321 7.28 16.17 -15.04
CA GLN A 321 7.38 16.65 -13.65
C GLN A 321 8.09 15.65 -12.73
N MET A 322 7.85 14.34 -12.86
CA MET A 322 8.44 13.37 -11.93
C MET A 322 9.79 12.84 -12.40
N LEU A 323 9.95 12.51 -13.69
CA LEU A 323 11.24 12.04 -14.19
C LEU A 323 12.30 13.14 -14.12
N LYS A 324 11.94 14.38 -14.47
CA LYS A 324 12.87 15.52 -14.32
C LYS A 324 13.30 15.75 -12.87
N GLN A 325 12.38 15.60 -11.91
CA GLN A 325 12.73 15.66 -10.49
C GLN A 325 13.69 14.52 -10.09
N CYS A 326 13.61 13.35 -10.71
CA CYS A 326 14.60 12.29 -10.48
C CYS A 326 15.96 12.61 -11.13
N GLN A 327 15.96 13.23 -12.31
CA GLN A 327 17.17 13.53 -13.09
C GLN A 327 17.97 14.73 -12.59
N ILE A 328 17.31 15.80 -12.12
CA ILE A 328 17.97 17.02 -11.62
C ILE A 328 18.93 16.71 -10.46
N HIS A 329 18.70 15.62 -9.74
CA HIS A 329 19.49 15.23 -8.57
C HIS A 329 20.45 14.05 -8.82
N ALA A 330 20.50 13.53 -10.05
CA ALA A 330 21.52 12.56 -10.49
C ALA A 330 22.70 13.22 -11.23
N ALA A 331 22.68 14.55 -11.40
CA ALA A 331 23.82 15.29 -11.91
C ALA A 331 24.83 15.48 -10.76
N PRO A 332 26.10 15.05 -10.91
CA PRO A 332 27.11 15.36 -9.92
C PRO A 332 27.25 16.88 -9.87
N PHE A 333 27.35 17.44 -8.67
CA PHE A 333 28.00 18.74 -8.51
C PHE A 333 29.44 18.55 -9.01
N SER A 334 29.67 18.88 -10.28
CA SER A 334 30.99 18.95 -10.90
C SER A 334 31.82 20.06 -10.30
#